data_AF-A0A6A0R040-F1
#
_entry.id   AF-A0A6A0R040-F1
#
_cell.length_a   1.000
_cell.length_b   1.000
_cell.length_c   1.000
_cell.angle_alpha   90.00
_cell.angle_beta   90.00
_cell.angle_gamma   90.00
#
_symmetry.space_group_name_H-M   'P 1'
#
loop_
_entity.id
_entity.type
_entity.pdbx_description
1 polymer ?
#
loop_
_entity_poly.entity_id
_entity_poly.type
_entity_poly.pdbx_seq_one_letter_code
_entity_poly.pdbx_strand_id
1 'polypeptide(L)'
;MSVKKIDKLWFGMIVGFVLPAFTMLIFYYSSYAYLTVPDFLRKMAFQAILIKLLSLCAVVNLGGFFLFYQTKNDKAARGVIFSTLLIALFVMFKKLHGGTL
;
A
#
# COMPACT_ATOMS: atom_id res chain seq x y z
N MET A 1 27.38 8.81 -15.45
CA MET A 1 26.04 8.82 -14.82
C MET A 1 25.40 7.45 -15.10
N SER A 2 25.49 6.49 -14.17
CA SER A 2 25.00 5.13 -14.43
C SER A 2 23.47 5.14 -14.34
N VAL A 3 22.80 5.09 -15.49
CA VAL A 3 21.33 5.02 -15.58
C VAL A 3 20.91 3.65 -15.05
N LYS A 4 20.61 3.57 -13.75
CA LYS A 4 19.98 2.38 -13.18
C LYS A 4 18.59 2.24 -13.81
N LYS A 5 18.34 1.14 -14.53
CA LYS A 5 17.06 0.87 -15.23
C LYS A 5 15.82 1.00 -14.33
N ILE A 6 16.02 0.83 -13.02
CA ILE A 6 15.00 0.78 -11.97
C ILE A 6 14.72 2.18 -11.37
N ASP A 7 15.60 3.16 -11.57
CA ASP A 7 15.44 4.52 -11.02
C ASP A 7 14.47 5.37 -11.87
N LYS A 8 13.24 4.90 -11.95
CA LYS A 8 12.15 5.58 -12.66
C LYS A 8 11.03 5.85 -11.68
N LEU A 9 10.50 7.07 -11.71
CA LEU A 9 9.39 7.49 -10.86
C LEU A 9 8.17 6.58 -11.03
N TRP A 10 7.80 6.25 -12.27
CA TRP A 10 6.73 5.31 -12.59
C TRP A 10 6.95 3.91 -12.00
N PHE A 11 8.20 3.43 -11.94
CA PHE A 11 8.49 2.13 -11.35
C PHE A 11 8.23 2.14 -9.84
N GLY A 12 8.71 3.18 -9.16
CA GLY A 12 8.39 3.42 -7.76
C GLY A 12 6.88 3.52 -7.51
N MET A 13 6.16 4.19 -8.40
CA MET A 13 4.71 4.32 -8.28
C MET A 13 3.99 2.97 -8.33
N ILE A 14 4.36 2.12 -9.30
CA ILE A 14 3.80 0.76 -9.43
C ILE A 14 4.05 -0.02 -8.14
N VAL A 15 5.28 0.01 -7.64
CA VAL A 15 5.64 -0.69 -6.39
C VAL A 15 4.84 -0.14 -5.20
N GLY A 16 4.63 1.17 -5.14
CA GLY A 16 3.83 1.81 -4.09
C GLY A 16 2.35 1.37 -4.07
N PHE A 17 1.76 1.00 -5.21
CA PHE A 17 0.41 0.43 -5.28
C PHE A 17 0.40 -1.09 -5.07
N VAL A 18 1.39 -1.80 -5.61
CA VAL A 18 1.47 -3.27 -5.59
C VAL A 18 1.80 -3.78 -4.19
N LEU A 19 2.69 -3.11 -3.44
CA LEU A 19 3.10 -3.53 -2.09
C LEU A 19 1.92 -3.62 -1.09
N PRO A 20 1.04 -2.61 -0.96
CA PRO A 20 -0.16 -2.71 -0.13
C PRO A 20 -1.08 -3.86 -0.54
N ALA A 21 -1.32 -4.04 -1.84
CA ALA A 21 -2.17 -5.12 -2.35
C ALA A 21 -1.59 -6.51 -2.01
N PHE A 22 -0.28 -6.69 -2.21
CA PHE A 22 0.41 -7.92 -1.83
C PHE A 22 0.36 -8.16 -0.32
N THR A 23 0.54 -7.12 0.50
CA THR A 23 0.48 -7.21 1.96
C THR A 23 -0.91 -7.66 2.41
N MET A 24 -1.96 -7.09 1.81
CA MET A 24 -3.34 -7.47 2.08
C MET A 24 -3.63 -8.93 1.69
N LEU A 25 -3.13 -9.39 0.54
CA LEU A 25 -3.26 -10.77 0.09
C LEU A 25 -2.53 -11.75 1.03
N ILE A 26 -1.29 -11.45 1.40
CA ILE A 26 -0.51 -12.29 2.33
C ILE A 26 -1.23 -12.38 3.67
N PHE A 27 -1.75 -11.26 4.18
CA PHE A 27 -2.51 -11.24 5.43
C PHE A 27 -3.80 -12.06 5.36
N TYR A 28 -4.54 -11.96 4.24
CA TYR A 28 -5.73 -12.76 3.99
C TYR A 28 -5.42 -14.26 4.01
N TYR A 29 -4.45 -14.71 3.21
CA TYR A 29 -4.10 -16.14 3.13
C TYR A 29 -3.51 -16.68 4.44
N SER A 30 -2.76 -15.87 5.18
CA SER A 30 -2.13 -16.30 6.43
C SER A 30 -3.14 -16.43 7.58
N SER A 31 -4.05 -15.47 7.73
CA SER A 31 -4.90 -15.38 8.92
C SER A 31 -6.39 -15.69 8.69
N TYR A 32 -6.86 -15.63 7.44
CA TYR A 32 -8.30 -15.66 7.11
C TYR A 32 -8.64 -16.50 5.87
N ALA A 33 -7.77 -17.41 5.44
CA ALA A 33 -8.02 -18.28 4.28
C ALA A 33 -9.29 -19.16 4.41
N TYR A 34 -9.82 -19.31 5.62
CA TYR A 34 -11.08 -20.02 5.89
C TYR A 34 -12.34 -19.19 5.60
N LEU A 35 -12.22 -17.87 5.42
CA LEU A 35 -13.31 -16.98 5.04
C LEU A 35 -13.32 -16.78 3.53
N THR A 36 -14.48 -16.51 2.94
CA THR A 36 -14.53 -16.00 1.57
C THR A 36 -14.06 -14.53 1.54
N VAL A 37 -13.56 -14.06 0.39
CA VAL A 37 -13.10 -12.66 0.23
C VAL A 37 -14.17 -11.64 0.64
N PRO A 38 -15.46 -11.77 0.26
CA PRO A 38 -16.51 -10.86 0.72
C PRO A 38 -16.70 -10.87 2.24
N ASP A 39 -16.69 -12.05 2.87
CA ASP A 39 -16.86 -12.18 4.32
C ASP A 39 -15.68 -11.59 5.09
N PHE A 40 -14.48 -11.74 4.55
CA PHE A 40 -13.26 -11.13 5.09
C PHE A 40 -13.33 -9.60 5.03
N LEU A 41 -13.73 -9.02 3.90
CA LEU A 41 -13.92 -7.56 3.78
C LEU A 41 -14.97 -7.04 4.75
N ARG A 42 -16.10 -7.76 4.88
CA ARG A 42 -17.15 -7.40 5.85
C ARG A 42 -16.62 -7.50 7.28
N LYS A 43 -15.94 -8.59 7.63
CA LYS A 43 -15.36 -8.76 8.97
C LYS A 43 -14.35 -7.67 9.29
N MET A 44 -13.53 -7.26 8.32
CA MET A 44 -12.62 -6.13 8.48
C MET A 44 -13.33 -4.81 8.69
N ALA A 45 -14.40 -4.52 7.94
CA ALA A 45 -15.13 -3.27 8.09
C ALA A 45 -15.77 -3.15 9.48
N PHE A 46 -16.32 -4.25 10.00
CA PHE A 46 -16.99 -4.29 11.30
C PHE A 46 -16.04 -4.42 12.50
N GLN A 47 -14.79 -4.83 12.29
CA GLN A 47 -13.81 -5.01 13.36
C GLN A 47 -12.73 -3.93 13.25
N ALA A 48 -12.16 -3.48 14.37
CA ALA A 48 -11.02 -2.54 14.36
C ALA A 48 -9.71 -3.12 13.73
N ILE A 49 -9.81 -4.27 13.05
CA ILE A 49 -8.74 -4.94 12.30
C ILE A 49 -8.36 -4.14 11.05
N LEU A 50 -9.30 -3.42 10.43
CA LEU A 50 -9.02 -2.62 9.24
C LEU A 50 -7.93 -1.58 9.48
N ILE A 51 -7.95 -0.90 10.64
CA ILE A 51 -6.91 0.07 11.02
C ILE A 51 -5.55 -0.62 11.15
N LYS A 52 -5.51 -1.80 11.80
CA LYS A 52 -4.26 -2.57 11.97
C LYS A 52 -3.68 -3.00 10.62
N LEU A 53 -4.54 -3.44 9.69
CA LEU A 53 -4.11 -3.83 8.35
C LEU A 53 -3.64 -2.63 7.52
N LEU A 54 -4.33 -1.49 7.63
CA LEU A 54 -3.92 -0.26 6.96
C LEU A 54 -2.54 0.21 7.45
N SER A 55 -2.31 0.14 8.77
CA SER A 55 -0.99 0.40 9.37
C SER A 55 0.07 -0.58 8.85
N LEU A 56 -0.25 -1.86 8.73
CA LEU A 56 0.68 -2.85 8.17
C LEU A 56 1.04 -2.54 6.72
N CYS A 57 0.07 -2.19 5.88
CA CYS A 57 0.30 -1.75 4.51
C CYS A 57 1.19 -0.49 4.45
N ALA A 58 0.97 0.48 5.34
CA ALA A 58 1.79 1.68 5.42
C ALA A 58 3.25 1.37 5.80
N VAL A 59 3.47 0.49 6.78
CA VAL A 59 4.81 0.04 7.19
C VAL A 59 5.53 -0.68 6.04
N VAL A 60 4.85 -1.60 5.34
CA VAL A 60 5.45 -2.31 4.20
C VAL A 60 5.78 -1.36 3.05
N ASN A 61 4.93 -0.38 2.79
CA ASN A 61 5.19 0.65 1.79
C ASN A 61 6.41 1.53 2.16
N LEU A 62 6.54 1.94 3.43
CA LEU A 62 7.75 2.60 3.93
C LEU A 62 8.99 1.70 3.80
N GLY A 63 8.86 0.40 4.01
CA GLY A 63 9.93 -0.57 3.74
C GLY A 63 10.38 -0.54 2.29
N GLY A 64 9.42 -0.53 1.34
CA GLY A 64 9.71 -0.35 -0.08
C GLY A 64 10.41 0.96 -0.41
N PHE A 65 9.96 2.07 0.19
CA PHE A 65 10.63 3.36 0.08
C PHE A 65 12.08 3.29 0.57
N PHE A 66 12.31 2.71 1.76
CA PHE A 66 13.64 2.63 2.36
C PHE A 66 14.59 1.75 1.53
N LEU A 67 14.10 0.66 0.94
CA LEU A 67 14.88 -0.17 0.01
C LEU A 67 15.33 0.62 -1.22
N PHE A 68 14.44 1.40 -1.84
CA PHE A 68 14.83 2.25 -2.98
C PHE A 68 15.78 3.37 -2.58
N TYR A 69 15.58 3.95 -1.40
CA TYR A 69 16.46 4.99 -0.85
C TYR A 69 17.88 4.44 -0.61
N GLN A 70 18.01 3.30 0.08
CA GLN A 70 19.30 2.67 0.36
C GLN A 70 20.04 2.25 -0.92
N THR A 71 19.29 1.85 -1.97
CA THR A 71 19.86 1.45 -3.26
C THR A 71 20.19 2.64 -4.19
N LYS A 72 20.11 3.88 -3.69
CA LYS A 72 20.35 5.14 -4.44
C LYS A 72 19.42 5.28 -5.66
N ASN A 73 18.17 4.83 -5.53
CA ASN A 73 17.14 4.97 -6.56
C ASN A 73 16.13 6.06 -6.12
N ASP A 74 16.58 7.31 -6.07
CA ASP A 74 15.83 8.43 -5.49
C ASP A 74 14.54 8.75 -6.26
N LYS A 75 14.48 8.48 -7.57
CA LYS A 75 13.26 8.71 -8.37
C LYS A 75 12.23 7.63 -8.07
N ALA A 76 12.66 6.37 -7.96
CA ALA A 76 11.77 5.29 -7.56
C ALA A 76 11.26 5.48 -6.12
N ALA A 77 12.13 5.85 -5.18
CA ALA A 77 11.73 6.15 -3.81
C ALA A 77 10.66 7.25 -3.75
N ARG A 78 10.85 8.36 -4.50
CA ARG A 78 9.84 9.41 -4.65
C ARG A 78 8.53 8.89 -5.27
N GLY A 79 8.61 7.99 -6.24
CA GLY A 79 7.44 7.35 -6.83
C GLY A 79 6.62 6.54 -5.83
N VAL A 80 7.27 5.80 -4.91
CA VAL A 80 6.57 5.03 -3.86
C VAL A 80 5.78 5.96 -2.95
N ILE A 81 6.41 7.02 -2.43
CA ILE A 81 5.74 8.00 -1.57
C ILE A 81 4.60 8.69 -2.32
N PHE A 82 4.82 9.07 -3.58
CA PHE A 82 3.81 9.74 -4.38
C PHE A 82 2.56 8.87 -4.57
N SER A 83 2.71 7.57 -4.84
CA SER A 83 1.58 6.64 -4.89
C SER A 83 0.84 6.55 -3.56
N THR A 84 1.55 6.47 -2.44
CA THR A 84 0.93 6.42 -1.11
C THR A 84 0.15 7.69 -0.81
N LEU A 85 0.68 8.84 -1.19
CA LEU A 85 -0.01 10.12 -1.08
C LEU A 85 -1.27 10.14 -1.94
N LEU A 86 -1.21 9.66 -3.19
CA LEU A 86 -2.39 9.56 -4.07
C LEU A 86 -3.47 8.65 -3.48
N ILE A 87 -3.10 7.49 -2.93
CA ILE A 87 -4.03 6.57 -2.25
C ILE A 87 -4.66 7.27 -1.04
N ALA A 88 -3.85 7.92 -0.20
CA ALA A 88 -4.33 8.63 0.98
C ALA A 88 -5.29 9.75 0.61
N LEU A 89 -4.97 10.55 -0.41
CA LEU A 89 -5.83 11.61 -0.94
C LEU A 89 -7.14 11.03 -1.49
N PHE A 90 -7.09 9.92 -2.22
CA PHE A 90 -8.28 9.24 -2.73
C PHE A 90 -9.19 8.76 -1.59
N VAL A 91 -8.62 8.13 -0.56
CA VAL A 91 -9.35 7.66 0.63
C VAL A 91 -9.94 8.85 1.39
N MET A 92 -9.18 9.93 1.59
CA MET A 92 -9.69 11.15 2.23
C MET A 92 -10.82 11.79 1.43
N PHE A 93 -10.67 11.89 0.10
CA PHE A 93 -11.70 12.45 -0.78
C PHE A 93 -12.99 11.63 -0.71
N LYS A 94 -12.88 10.30 -0.74
CA LYS A 94 -14.00 9.36 -0.54
C LYS A 94 -14.64 9.52 0.82
N LYS A 95 -13.85 9.64 1.89
CA LYS A 95 -14.36 9.85 3.26
C LYS A 95 -15.12 11.18 3.37
N LEU A 96 -14.60 12.25 2.76
CA LEU A 96 -15.19 13.59 2.81
C LEU A 96 -16.52 13.69 2.04
N HIS A 97 -16.61 13.08 0.85
CA HIS A 97 -17.81 13.13 0.02
C HIS A 97 -18.80 11.98 0.28
N GLY A 98 -18.35 10.87 0.87
CA GLY A 98 -19.08 9.60 0.90
C GLY A 98 -19.56 9.12 2.27
N GLY A 99 -19.21 9.79 3.38
CA GLY A 99 -19.88 9.63 4.68
C GLY A 99 -19.94 8.23 5.34
N THR A 100 -19.44 7.15 4.76
CA THR A 100 -19.47 5.81 5.36
C THR A 100 -18.41 4.88 4.76
N LEU A 101 -17.69 4.17 5.64
CA LEU A 101 -16.90 2.97 5.34
C LEU A 101 -17.39 1.88 6.29
#